data_AF-A0AA96TXN5-F1
#
_entry.id   AF-A0AA96TXN5-F1
#
_cell.length_a   1.000
_cell.length_b   1.000
_cell.length_c   1.000
_cell.angle_alpha   90.00
_cell.angle_beta   90.00
_cell.angle_gamma   90.00
#
_symmetry.space_group_name_H-M   'P 1'
#
loop_
_entity.id
_entity.type
_entity.pdbx_description
1 polymer ?
#
loop_
_entity_poly.entity_id
_entity_poly.type
_entity_poly.pdbx_seq_one_letter_code
_entity_poly.pdbx_strand_id
1 'polypeptide(L)'
;MGKFSDIEIKILDRLTEVIDGVLESIGYENSEKDRMLYSTCINDDEKDELTKKEIKKLQKKISKCNPNIAGYISAFLNKYELEQHEGDFYSYRERISRNFLSNYYEGIEQLSEEYTTNEKVDAEDEMYFEAVLNDELYNFDKDEIDNFIKYMAYAQRLSTFKSILESVEEEKAKKEISKEPDQPIMINNQFQYNNFKDLLLVEELEKRIAIEAVEYKKNCDDYWETYTFDPTYFDAFISGELYTIFLNAIYERIKPLNDFEINKYLTLSVNQFKTHIPQKRAEAFKRIYHDTYWHPNYMEYNPNQYENKYPVHVWKHYTNHFHLFKEASENILQDFKKGLIGSGRKQEVIEKPKTKTKSKHQSFTYINNLTGQTQLTDLMNTLKRKNLIDNSTDLKDFRKAFSGEEIEKPIVWTGNISELSYFIKQLHNELKLVENLKQQQWAVTINCFVQENGEQYNRTKLRTQKVPTTSKYIDMALKTL
;
A
#
# COMPACT_ATOMS: atom_id res chain seq x y z
N MET A 1 -6.37 48.04 -26.72
CA MET A 1 -6.64 47.81 -25.29
C MET A 1 -5.75 48.74 -24.49
N GLY A 2 -6.33 49.41 -23.48
CA GLY A 2 -5.55 50.20 -22.52
C GLY A 2 -4.60 49.29 -21.73
N LYS A 3 -3.52 49.87 -21.20
CA LYS A 3 -2.60 49.13 -20.33
C LYS A 3 -3.27 49.01 -18.96
N PHE A 4 -3.41 47.79 -18.42
CA PHE A 4 -3.84 47.59 -17.03
C PHE A 4 -2.97 48.41 -16.07
N SER A 5 -3.62 48.99 -15.07
CA SER A 5 -2.99 49.58 -13.88
C SER A 5 -2.37 48.51 -12.99
N ASP A 6 -1.54 48.93 -12.04
CA ASP A 6 -0.85 48.00 -11.13
C ASP A 6 -1.85 47.21 -10.26
N ILE A 7 -2.98 47.81 -9.87
CA ILE A 7 -4.04 47.14 -9.09
C ILE A 7 -4.77 46.11 -9.98
N GLU A 8 -5.12 46.46 -11.21
CA GLU A 8 -5.78 45.53 -12.14
C GLU A 8 -4.88 44.35 -12.50
N ILE A 9 -3.58 44.59 -12.70
CA ILE A 9 -2.59 43.52 -12.89
C ILE A 9 -2.59 42.59 -11.69
N LYS A 10 -2.60 43.15 -10.48
CA LYS A 10 -2.58 42.37 -9.24
C LYS A 10 -3.86 41.56 -9.05
N ILE A 11 -5.02 42.12 -9.37
CA ILE A 11 -6.30 41.41 -9.39
C ILE A 11 -6.26 40.26 -10.40
N LEU A 12 -5.78 40.52 -11.62
CA LEU A 12 -5.64 39.50 -12.65
C LEU A 12 -4.73 38.35 -12.19
N ASP A 13 -3.64 38.66 -11.46
CA ASP A 13 -2.77 37.63 -10.85
C ASP A 13 -3.56 36.74 -9.89
N ARG A 14 -4.30 37.34 -8.94
CA ARG A 14 -5.10 36.61 -7.94
C ARG A 14 -6.21 35.75 -8.57
N LEU A 15 -6.92 36.28 -9.57
CA LEU A 15 -7.93 35.51 -10.29
C LEU A 15 -7.29 34.34 -11.08
N THR A 16 -6.09 34.55 -11.61
CA THR A 16 -5.34 33.50 -12.30
C THR A 16 -4.93 32.40 -11.33
N GLU A 17 -4.44 32.75 -10.14
CA GLU A 17 -4.09 31.80 -9.08
C GLU A 17 -5.27 30.89 -8.71
N VAL A 18 -6.48 31.45 -8.55
CA VAL A 18 -7.71 30.68 -8.28
C VAL A 18 -7.99 29.67 -9.40
N ILE A 19 -8.02 30.12 -10.66
CA ILE A 19 -8.29 29.22 -11.80
C ILE A 19 -7.22 28.14 -11.92
N ASP A 20 -5.95 28.51 -11.74
CA ASP A 20 -4.82 27.59 -11.83
C ASP A 20 -4.85 26.54 -10.72
N GLY A 21 -5.20 26.94 -9.48
CA GLY A 21 -5.40 26.04 -8.34
C GLY A 21 -6.54 25.04 -8.57
N VAL A 22 -7.67 25.49 -9.14
CA VAL A 22 -8.77 24.59 -9.55
C VAL A 22 -8.30 23.56 -10.59
N LEU A 23 -7.54 24.02 -11.60
CA LEU A 23 -6.97 23.13 -12.62
C LEU A 23 -5.95 22.15 -12.06
N GLU A 24 -5.15 22.57 -11.07
CA GLU A 24 -4.21 21.69 -10.37
C GLU A 24 -4.94 20.59 -9.61
N SER A 25 -5.99 20.93 -8.86
CA SER A 25 -6.85 19.97 -8.15
C SER A 25 -7.47 18.93 -9.11
N ILE A 26 -8.04 19.40 -10.23
CA ILE A 26 -8.57 18.52 -11.28
C ILE A 26 -7.46 17.64 -11.89
N GLY A 27 -6.26 18.19 -12.05
CA GLY A 27 -5.06 17.48 -12.49
C GLY A 27 -4.70 16.32 -11.56
N TYR A 28 -4.64 16.56 -10.25
CA TYR A 28 -4.36 15.52 -9.25
C TYR A 28 -5.41 14.41 -9.31
N GLU A 29 -6.69 14.75 -9.32
CA GLU A 29 -7.77 13.76 -9.43
C GLU A 29 -7.68 12.92 -10.69
N ASN A 30 -7.39 13.54 -11.83
CA ASN A 30 -7.22 12.82 -13.09
C ASN A 30 -6.01 11.89 -13.03
N SER A 31 -4.89 12.35 -12.47
CA SER A 31 -3.67 11.53 -12.34
C SER A 31 -3.92 10.28 -11.51
N GLU A 32 -4.70 10.39 -10.42
CA GLU A 32 -5.06 9.26 -9.58
C GLU A 32 -5.99 8.28 -10.32
N LYS A 33 -7.00 8.79 -11.03
CA LYS A 33 -7.89 7.98 -11.87
C LYS A 33 -7.12 7.27 -12.98
N ASP A 34 -6.14 7.93 -13.58
CA ASP A 34 -5.31 7.38 -14.65
C ASP A 34 -4.37 6.30 -14.12
N ARG A 35 -3.73 6.50 -12.96
CA ARG A 35 -2.96 5.45 -12.27
C ARG A 35 -3.81 4.21 -11.99
N MET A 36 -5.05 4.39 -11.52
CA MET A 36 -5.99 3.29 -11.29
C MET A 36 -6.38 2.56 -12.58
N LEU A 37 -6.53 3.29 -13.69
CA LEU A 37 -6.79 2.68 -14.99
C LEU A 37 -5.58 1.86 -15.46
N TYR A 38 -4.37 2.43 -15.38
CA TYR A 38 -3.15 1.73 -15.77
C TYR A 38 -2.86 0.51 -14.90
N SER A 39 -3.19 0.53 -13.59
CA SER A 39 -3.02 -0.64 -12.72
C SER A 39 -3.92 -1.82 -13.10
N THR A 40 -4.91 -1.60 -13.98
CA THR A 40 -5.77 -2.69 -14.47
C THR A 40 -5.20 -3.38 -15.72
N CYS A 41 -4.25 -2.76 -16.40
CA CYS A 41 -3.58 -3.30 -17.59
C CYS A 41 -2.65 -4.44 -17.21
N ILE A 42 -2.64 -5.50 -18.03
CA ILE A 42 -1.89 -6.73 -17.77
C ILE A 42 -0.41 -6.60 -18.16
N ASN A 43 -0.11 -5.77 -19.17
CA ASN A 43 1.22 -5.56 -19.73
C ASN A 43 1.30 -4.17 -20.39
N ASP A 44 2.49 -3.82 -20.89
CA ASP A 44 2.71 -2.51 -21.53
C ASP A 44 1.96 -2.35 -22.86
N ASP A 45 1.67 -3.43 -23.59
CA ASP A 45 0.85 -3.36 -24.81
C ASP A 45 -0.59 -2.93 -24.49
N GLU A 46 -1.19 -3.45 -23.41
CA GLU A 46 -2.49 -3.00 -22.94
C GLU A 46 -2.46 -1.56 -22.42
N LYS A 47 -1.35 -1.13 -21.80
CA LYS A 47 -1.16 0.28 -21.41
C LYS A 47 -1.09 1.19 -22.64
N ASP A 48 -0.39 0.78 -23.69
CA ASP A 48 -0.31 1.53 -24.95
C ASP A 48 -1.68 1.66 -25.61
N GLU A 49 -2.42 0.56 -25.72
CA GLU A 49 -3.76 0.56 -26.30
C GLU A 49 -4.76 1.38 -25.46
N LEU A 50 -4.67 1.29 -24.11
CA LEU A 50 -5.44 2.15 -23.21
C LEU A 50 -5.09 3.63 -23.42
N THR A 51 -3.80 3.97 -23.50
CA THR A 51 -3.31 5.33 -23.72
C THR A 51 -3.86 5.90 -25.03
N LYS A 52 -3.72 5.16 -26.14
CA LYS A 52 -4.27 5.55 -27.45
C LYS A 52 -5.79 5.73 -27.41
N LYS A 53 -6.50 4.87 -26.68
CA LYS A 53 -7.96 4.96 -26.52
C LYS A 53 -8.37 6.21 -25.74
N GLU A 54 -7.71 6.53 -24.65
CA GLU A 54 -8.00 7.74 -23.86
C GLU A 54 -7.62 9.02 -24.62
N ILE A 55 -6.52 9.01 -25.39
CA ILE A 55 -6.18 10.10 -26.34
C ILE A 55 -7.34 10.38 -27.30
N LYS A 56 -7.84 9.35 -28.02
CA LYS A 56 -8.96 9.51 -28.97
C LYS A 56 -10.22 10.04 -28.30
N LYS A 57 -10.51 9.57 -27.09
CA LYS A 57 -11.67 10.00 -26.29
C LYS A 57 -11.55 11.46 -25.87
N LEU A 58 -10.38 11.91 -25.42
CA LEU A 58 -10.13 13.31 -25.06
C LEU A 58 -10.16 14.22 -26.28
N GLN A 59 -9.57 13.82 -27.41
CA GLN A 59 -9.66 14.55 -28.67
C GLN A 59 -11.13 14.76 -29.10
N LYS A 60 -11.97 13.71 -29.00
CA LYS A 60 -13.42 13.82 -29.29
C LYS A 60 -14.17 14.71 -28.30
N LYS A 61 -13.71 14.82 -27.06
CA LYS A 61 -14.27 15.77 -26.09
C LYS A 61 -13.88 17.19 -26.49
N ILE A 62 -12.59 17.44 -26.70
CA ILE A 62 -12.04 18.75 -27.05
C ILE A 62 -12.58 19.26 -28.39
N SER A 63 -12.91 18.39 -29.35
CA SER A 63 -13.54 18.81 -30.61
C SER A 63 -14.94 19.45 -30.44
N LYS A 64 -15.52 19.38 -29.23
CA LYS A 64 -16.80 20.03 -28.88
C LYS A 64 -16.60 21.36 -28.13
N CYS A 65 -15.35 21.82 -28.00
CA CYS A 65 -15.01 23.08 -27.34
C CYS A 65 -15.72 24.26 -28.00
N ASN A 66 -16.22 25.18 -27.18
CA ASN A 66 -16.85 26.42 -27.66
C ASN A 66 -15.80 27.25 -28.42
N PRO A 67 -16.13 27.79 -29.62
CA PRO A 67 -15.26 28.70 -30.36
C PRO A 67 -14.60 29.81 -29.53
N ASN A 68 -15.28 30.37 -28.53
CA ASN A 68 -14.75 31.47 -27.71
C ASN A 68 -13.48 31.09 -26.95
N ILE A 69 -13.39 29.84 -26.48
CA ILE A 69 -12.25 29.34 -25.71
C ILE A 69 -11.32 28.41 -26.51
N ALA A 70 -11.76 27.96 -27.69
CA ALA A 70 -11.02 27.00 -28.51
C ALA A 70 -9.61 27.48 -28.90
N GLY A 71 -9.42 28.80 -29.05
CA GLY A 71 -8.11 29.41 -29.30
C GLY A 71 -7.10 29.11 -28.19
N TYR A 72 -7.48 29.32 -26.92
CA TYR A 72 -6.64 29.04 -25.75
C TYR A 72 -6.30 27.56 -25.60
N ILE A 73 -7.29 26.69 -25.83
CA ILE A 73 -7.09 25.24 -25.77
C ILE A 73 -6.14 24.76 -26.87
N SER A 74 -6.24 25.35 -28.07
CA SER A 74 -5.37 25.01 -29.19
C SER A 74 -3.95 25.49 -28.98
N ALA A 75 -3.78 26.71 -28.44
CA ALA A 75 -2.49 27.26 -28.03
C ALA A 75 -1.80 26.32 -27.02
N PHE A 76 -2.53 25.94 -25.96
CA PHE A 76 -1.99 25.05 -24.93
C PHE A 76 -1.55 23.67 -25.47
N LEU A 77 -2.27 23.13 -26.45
CA LEU A 77 -1.95 21.84 -27.08
C LEU A 77 -0.87 21.94 -28.17
N ASN A 78 -0.43 23.15 -28.52
CA ASN A 78 0.57 23.38 -29.55
C ASN A 78 1.98 23.14 -28.97
N LYS A 79 2.62 22.05 -29.41
CA LYS A 79 3.96 21.66 -28.96
C LYS A 79 4.99 22.77 -29.20
N TYR A 80 4.91 23.49 -30.32
CA TYR A 80 5.84 24.58 -30.61
C TYR A 80 5.69 25.74 -29.62
N GLU A 81 4.46 26.13 -29.27
CA GLU A 81 4.26 27.22 -28.32
C GLU A 81 4.69 26.84 -26.89
N LEU A 82 4.48 25.58 -26.50
CA LEU A 82 4.95 25.03 -25.23
C LEU A 82 6.49 25.02 -25.16
N GLU A 83 7.18 24.58 -26.22
CA GLU A 83 8.64 24.53 -26.28
C GLU A 83 9.31 25.91 -26.28
N GLN A 84 8.60 26.95 -26.75
CA GLN A 84 9.08 28.33 -26.74
C GLN A 84 8.79 29.08 -25.43
N HIS A 85 8.07 28.46 -24.49
CA HIS A 85 7.80 29.09 -23.20
C HIS A 85 8.99 28.93 -22.26
N GLU A 86 9.52 30.05 -21.78
CA GLU A 86 10.45 30.06 -20.65
C GLU A 86 9.69 29.72 -19.36
N GLY A 87 9.83 28.49 -18.89
CA GLY A 87 9.15 28.01 -17.69
C GLY A 87 8.88 26.51 -17.75
N ASP A 88 8.10 26.02 -16.78
CA ASP A 88 7.62 24.65 -16.79
C ASP A 88 6.22 24.55 -17.40
N PHE A 89 5.68 23.33 -17.42
CA PHE A 89 4.35 23.06 -17.95
C PHE A 89 3.25 23.80 -17.17
N TYR A 90 3.43 24.01 -15.87
CA TYR A 90 2.45 24.66 -15.00
C TYR A 90 2.47 26.17 -15.21
N SER A 91 3.64 26.79 -15.32
CA SER A 91 3.74 28.22 -15.66
C SER A 91 3.19 28.53 -17.05
N TYR A 92 3.26 27.57 -17.99
CA TYR A 92 2.63 27.74 -19.29
C TYR A 92 1.10 27.71 -19.19
N ARG A 93 0.55 26.78 -18.41
CA ARG A 93 -0.90 26.72 -18.12
C ARG A 93 -1.38 28.02 -17.49
N GLU A 94 -0.69 28.48 -16.45
CA GLU A 94 -0.98 29.74 -15.75
C GLU A 94 -1.01 30.92 -16.73
N ARG A 95 -0.01 31.02 -17.62
CA ARG A 95 0.03 32.05 -18.68
C ARG A 95 -1.19 31.99 -19.61
N ILE A 96 -1.63 30.81 -20.01
CA ILE A 96 -2.82 30.66 -20.87
C ILE A 96 -4.09 31.06 -20.09
N SER A 97 -4.21 30.66 -18.82
CA SER A 97 -5.30 31.06 -17.92
C SER A 97 -5.37 32.58 -17.75
N ARG A 98 -4.22 33.23 -17.53
CA ARG A 98 -4.11 34.69 -17.44
C ARG A 98 -4.58 35.38 -18.73
N ASN A 99 -4.14 34.88 -19.89
CA ASN A 99 -4.55 35.43 -21.18
C ASN A 99 -6.06 35.28 -21.40
N PHE A 100 -6.65 34.15 -21.01
CA PHE A 100 -8.09 33.96 -21.06
C PHE A 100 -8.82 34.96 -20.15
N LEU A 101 -8.38 35.09 -18.90
CA LEU A 101 -8.98 36.02 -17.94
C LEU A 101 -8.86 37.49 -18.35
N SER A 102 -7.81 37.85 -19.08
CA SER A 102 -7.61 39.23 -19.55
C SER A 102 -8.71 39.73 -20.50
N ASN A 103 -9.56 38.85 -21.04
CA ASN A 103 -10.72 39.26 -21.83
C ASN A 103 -11.85 39.83 -20.97
N TYR A 104 -11.90 39.51 -19.68
CA TYR A 104 -12.85 40.09 -18.72
C TYR A 104 -12.32 41.41 -18.13
N TYR A 105 -11.73 42.26 -18.99
CA TYR A 105 -11.12 43.52 -18.55
C TYR A 105 -12.13 44.43 -17.85
N GLU A 106 -13.41 44.43 -18.25
CA GLU A 106 -14.45 45.23 -17.61
C GLU A 106 -14.75 44.75 -16.18
N GLY A 107 -14.77 43.43 -15.94
CA GLY A 107 -14.95 42.87 -14.59
C GLY A 107 -13.73 43.15 -13.70
N ILE A 108 -12.53 43.10 -14.27
CA ILE A 108 -11.28 43.46 -13.57
C ILE A 108 -11.25 44.95 -13.22
N GLU A 109 -11.62 45.82 -14.14
CA GLU A 109 -11.71 47.27 -13.92
C GLU A 109 -12.73 47.59 -12.82
N GLN A 110 -13.93 47.00 -12.87
CA GLN A 110 -14.97 47.13 -11.83
C GLN A 110 -14.46 46.71 -10.45
N LEU A 111 -13.85 45.53 -10.35
CA LEU A 111 -13.31 45.05 -9.08
C LEU A 111 -12.17 45.96 -8.57
N SER A 112 -11.37 46.54 -9.46
CA SER A 112 -10.27 47.42 -9.08
C SER A 112 -10.71 48.71 -8.37
N GLU A 113 -11.93 49.19 -8.64
CA GLU A 113 -12.48 50.39 -7.99
C GLU A 113 -12.67 50.23 -6.47
N GLU A 114 -12.76 48.99 -5.98
CA GLU A 114 -12.89 48.67 -4.56
C GLU A 114 -11.57 48.81 -3.78
N TYR A 115 -10.44 48.87 -4.50
CA TYR A 115 -9.12 48.84 -3.91
C TYR A 115 -8.36 50.16 -4.11
N THR A 116 -7.80 50.67 -3.02
CA THR A 116 -6.95 51.88 -3.07
C THR A 116 -5.46 51.57 -3.23
N THR A 117 -5.05 50.34 -2.92
CA THR A 117 -3.64 49.91 -2.82
C THR A 117 -3.50 48.42 -3.07
N ASN A 118 -2.36 47.97 -3.59
CA ASN A 118 -2.09 46.54 -3.86
C ASN A 118 -2.09 45.69 -2.58
N GLU A 119 -1.65 46.23 -1.45
CA GLU A 119 -1.61 45.50 -0.17
C GLU A 119 -3.00 45.09 0.33
N LYS A 120 -4.05 45.80 -0.10
CA LYS A 120 -5.43 45.42 0.23
C LYS A 120 -5.90 44.25 -0.63
N VAL A 121 -5.51 44.22 -1.90
CA VAL A 121 -5.78 43.08 -2.80
C VAL A 121 -5.08 41.82 -2.27
N ASP A 122 -3.84 41.95 -1.78
CA ASP A 122 -3.07 40.86 -1.18
C ASP A 122 -3.62 40.36 0.17
N ALA A 123 -4.39 41.20 0.88
CA ALA A 123 -5.00 40.83 2.15
C ALA A 123 -6.22 39.90 1.96
N GLU A 124 -6.84 39.91 0.78
CA GLU A 124 -7.96 39.04 0.46
C GLU A 124 -7.48 37.61 0.15
N ASP A 125 -8.22 36.63 0.66
CA ASP A 125 -7.90 35.22 0.48
C ASP A 125 -8.39 34.68 -0.87
N GLU A 126 -7.99 33.45 -1.18
CA GLU A 126 -8.36 32.76 -2.42
C GLU A 126 -9.88 32.54 -2.52
N MET A 127 -10.56 32.31 -1.39
CA MET A 127 -12.01 32.09 -1.36
C MET A 127 -12.80 33.34 -1.75
N TYR A 128 -12.28 34.53 -1.41
CA TYR A 128 -12.86 35.78 -1.88
C TYR A 128 -12.82 35.89 -3.41
N PHE A 129 -11.67 35.66 -4.04
CA PHE A 129 -11.55 35.75 -5.49
C PHE A 129 -12.33 34.64 -6.22
N GLU A 130 -12.44 33.45 -5.62
CA GLU A 130 -13.36 32.42 -6.09
C GLU A 130 -14.82 32.89 -6.03
N ALA A 131 -15.23 33.55 -4.95
CA ALA A 131 -16.58 34.12 -4.84
C ALA A 131 -16.82 35.22 -5.88
N VAL A 132 -15.84 36.09 -6.15
CA VAL A 132 -15.91 37.13 -7.19
C VAL A 132 -16.16 36.55 -8.57
N LEU A 133 -15.45 35.48 -8.96
CA LEU A 133 -15.66 34.80 -10.25
C LEU A 133 -17.05 34.16 -10.37
N ASN A 134 -17.74 33.97 -9.24
CA ASN A 134 -19.07 33.38 -9.17
C ASN A 134 -20.19 34.41 -8.99
N ASP A 135 -19.86 35.69 -8.78
CA ASP A 135 -20.80 36.74 -8.45
C ASP A 135 -21.30 37.47 -9.71
N GLU A 136 -22.61 37.58 -9.86
CA GLU A 136 -23.27 38.29 -10.96
C GLU A 136 -23.07 39.82 -10.92
N LEU A 137 -22.54 40.35 -9.81
CA LEU A 137 -22.21 41.77 -9.65
C LEU A 137 -21.04 42.23 -10.54
N TYR A 138 -20.10 41.33 -10.84
CA TYR A 138 -18.95 41.63 -11.69
C TYR A 138 -19.15 41.06 -13.09
N ASN A 139 -18.55 41.70 -14.09
CA ASN A 139 -18.67 41.27 -15.49
C ASN A 139 -17.79 40.05 -15.83
N PHE A 140 -17.93 38.96 -15.08
CA PHE A 140 -17.32 37.65 -15.32
C PHE A 140 -18.38 36.65 -15.82
N ASP A 141 -18.17 36.05 -16.99
CA ASP A 141 -19.06 34.99 -17.49
C ASP A 141 -18.66 33.65 -16.87
N LYS A 142 -19.34 33.30 -15.77
CA LYS A 142 -19.10 32.05 -15.05
C LYS A 142 -19.24 30.81 -15.94
N ASP A 143 -20.25 30.76 -16.81
CA ASP A 143 -20.47 29.59 -17.67
C ASP A 143 -19.33 29.43 -18.68
N GLU A 144 -18.79 30.53 -19.19
CA GLU A 144 -17.63 30.52 -20.06
C GLU A 144 -16.33 30.15 -19.32
N ILE A 145 -16.13 30.66 -18.09
CA ILE A 145 -15.01 30.30 -17.21
C ILE A 145 -15.04 28.82 -16.84
N ASP A 146 -16.19 28.29 -16.42
CA ASP A 146 -16.37 26.86 -16.11
C ASP A 146 -16.11 25.98 -17.34
N ASN A 147 -16.55 26.44 -18.52
CA ASN A 147 -16.21 25.78 -19.78
C ASN A 147 -14.70 25.82 -20.06
N PHE A 148 -14.04 26.96 -19.85
CA PHE A 148 -12.59 27.08 -20.00
C PHE A 148 -11.86 26.08 -19.10
N ILE A 149 -12.16 26.07 -17.79
CA ILE A 149 -11.56 25.15 -16.81
C ILE A 149 -11.74 23.69 -17.25
N LYS A 150 -12.96 23.32 -17.63
CA LYS A 150 -13.29 21.96 -18.08
C LYS A 150 -12.49 21.53 -19.31
N TYR A 151 -12.39 22.38 -20.33
CA TYR A 151 -11.69 22.04 -21.57
C TYR A 151 -10.17 22.12 -21.41
N MET A 152 -9.66 23.04 -20.57
CA MET A 152 -8.25 23.10 -20.21
C MET A 152 -7.82 21.85 -19.44
N ALA A 153 -8.64 21.36 -18.51
CA ALA A 153 -8.40 20.08 -17.84
C ALA A 153 -8.34 18.89 -18.82
N TYR A 154 -9.22 18.86 -19.83
CA TYR A 154 -9.12 17.85 -20.90
C TYR A 154 -7.83 17.98 -21.72
N ALA A 155 -7.40 19.21 -22.01
CA ALA A 155 -6.18 19.49 -22.74
C ALA A 155 -4.94 19.05 -21.96
N GLN A 156 -4.85 19.40 -20.67
CA GLN A 156 -3.78 18.98 -19.75
C GLN A 156 -3.64 17.45 -19.71
N ARG A 157 -4.77 16.74 -19.52
CA ARG A 157 -4.77 15.28 -19.49
C ARG A 157 -4.39 14.68 -20.85
N LEU A 158 -4.80 15.31 -21.96
CA LEU A 158 -4.40 14.88 -23.31
C LEU A 158 -2.89 15.05 -23.53
N SER A 159 -2.31 16.20 -23.15
CA SER A 159 -0.86 16.45 -23.26
C SER A 159 -0.06 15.42 -22.44
N THR A 160 -0.55 15.07 -21.25
CA THR A 160 0.07 14.03 -20.41
C THR A 160 0.09 12.67 -21.13
N PHE A 161 -1.04 12.21 -21.66
CA PHE A 161 -1.08 10.95 -22.40
C PHE A 161 -0.24 10.95 -23.67
N LYS A 162 -0.19 12.07 -24.40
CA LYS A 162 0.69 12.22 -25.56
C LYS A 162 2.16 12.10 -25.16
N SER A 163 2.57 12.76 -24.08
CA SER A 163 3.94 12.67 -23.56
C SER A 163 4.31 11.25 -23.15
N ILE A 164 3.39 10.51 -22.50
CA ILE A 164 3.58 9.08 -22.18
C ILE A 164 3.78 8.25 -23.46
N LEU A 165 2.97 8.50 -24.49
CA LEU A 165 3.08 7.76 -25.75
C LEU A 165 4.37 8.09 -26.49
N GLU A 166 4.76 9.37 -26.55
CA GLU A 166 6.01 9.82 -27.16
C GLU A 166 7.22 9.19 -26.46
N SER A 167 7.26 9.14 -25.12
CA SER A 167 8.37 8.53 -24.40
C SER A 167 8.48 7.02 -24.66
N VAL A 168 7.35 6.30 -24.73
CA VAL A 168 7.33 4.88 -25.09
C VAL A 168 7.81 4.65 -26.53
N GLU A 169 7.39 5.49 -27.47
CA GLU A 169 7.82 5.41 -28.87
C GLU A 169 9.33 5.70 -29.01
N GLU A 170 9.86 6.68 -28.29
CA GLU A 170 11.30 6.97 -28.24
C GLU A 170 12.11 5.82 -27.64
N GLU A 171 11.62 5.18 -26.57
CA GLU A 171 12.28 4.01 -25.98
C GLU A 171 12.28 2.81 -26.94
N LYS A 172 11.19 2.59 -27.68
CA LYS A 172 11.11 1.55 -28.71
C LYS A 172 12.07 1.84 -29.86
N ALA A 173 12.14 3.09 -30.33
CA ALA A 173 13.06 3.51 -31.38
C ALA A 173 14.54 3.38 -30.97
N LYS A 174 14.89 3.72 -29.72
CA LYS A 174 16.26 3.53 -29.19
C LYS A 174 16.68 2.06 -29.17
N LYS A 175 15.76 1.14 -28.84
CA LYS A 175 16.00 -0.32 -28.85
C LYS A 175 16.17 -0.89 -30.27
N GLU A 176 15.57 -0.28 -31.30
CA GLU A 176 15.72 -0.72 -32.69
C GLU A 176 17.02 -0.24 -33.35
N ILE A 177 17.58 0.88 -32.89
CA ILE A 177 18.80 1.50 -33.47
C ILE A 177 20.09 0.89 -32.88
N SER A 178 20.09 0.39 -31.64
CA SER A 178 21.26 -0.25 -31.03
C SER A 178 21.31 -1.76 -31.31
N LYS A 179 21.83 -2.16 -32.48
CA LYS A 179 22.29 -3.54 -32.75
C LYS A 179 23.79 -3.71 -32.48
N GLU A 180 24.23 -3.39 -31.27
CA GLU A 180 25.47 -3.91 -30.65
C GLU A 180 25.26 -3.98 -29.13
N PRO A 181 25.84 -4.99 -28.44
CA PRO A 181 25.39 -5.39 -27.11
C PRO A 181 26.08 -4.51 -26.06
N ASP A 182 25.45 -3.40 -25.70
CA ASP A 182 25.78 -2.72 -24.45
C ASP A 182 24.58 -2.70 -23.50
N GLN A 183 24.91 -3.04 -22.25
CA GLN A 183 24.03 -3.42 -21.17
C GLN A 183 22.90 -2.40 -20.96
N PRO A 184 21.63 -2.85 -20.87
CA PRO A 184 20.57 -1.96 -20.47
C PRO A 184 20.77 -1.59 -19.01
N ILE A 185 20.98 -0.30 -18.76
CA ILE A 185 20.71 0.33 -17.46
C ILE A 185 19.20 0.23 -17.26
N MET A 186 18.74 -0.96 -16.87
CA MET A 186 17.45 -1.16 -16.23
C MET A 186 17.51 -0.37 -14.93
N ILE A 187 16.48 0.44 -14.68
CA ILE A 187 16.26 1.09 -13.39
C ILE A 187 16.28 -0.02 -12.33
N ASN A 188 17.39 -0.11 -11.60
CA ASN A 188 17.75 -1.16 -10.65
C ASN A 188 16.82 -1.22 -9.41
N ASN A 189 15.69 -0.50 -9.43
CA ASN A 189 14.82 -0.29 -8.29
C ASN A 189 13.55 -1.16 -8.27
N GLN A 190 13.23 -1.91 -9.34
CA GLN A 190 12.01 -2.76 -9.38
C GLN A 190 12.23 -4.26 -9.17
N PHE A 191 13.49 -4.71 -9.10
CA PHE A 191 13.85 -6.07 -8.70
C PHE A 191 14.75 -6.05 -7.47
N GLN A 192 14.25 -5.46 -6.40
CA GLN A 192 14.66 -5.91 -5.07
C GLN A 192 13.87 -7.18 -4.78
N TYR A 193 14.55 -8.27 -4.42
CA TYR A 193 13.98 -9.52 -3.91
C TYR A 193 12.95 -9.32 -2.76
N ASN A 194 12.84 -8.10 -2.24
CA ASN A 194 12.03 -7.72 -1.09
C ASN A 194 11.10 -6.50 -1.30
N ASN A 195 11.05 -5.84 -2.47
CA ASN A 195 10.21 -4.64 -2.63
C ASN A 195 8.87 -4.94 -3.30
N PHE A 196 7.96 -5.56 -2.55
CA PHE A 196 6.57 -5.77 -2.96
C PHE A 196 5.65 -4.55 -2.70
N LYS A 197 6.19 -3.43 -2.16
CA LYS A 197 5.38 -2.30 -1.66
C LYS A 197 4.46 -1.69 -2.72
N ASP A 198 4.88 -1.69 -3.98
CA ASP A 198 4.15 -1.03 -5.06
C ASP A 198 3.28 -1.98 -5.89
N LEU A 199 3.23 -3.28 -5.54
CA LEU A 199 2.47 -4.29 -6.27
C LEU A 199 1.08 -4.52 -5.69
N LEU A 200 0.13 -4.80 -6.59
CA LEU A 200 -1.18 -5.34 -6.23
C LEU A 200 -1.11 -6.87 -6.08
N LEU A 201 -2.12 -7.46 -5.45
CA LEU A 201 -2.05 -8.83 -4.94
C LEU A 201 -1.78 -9.93 -5.96
N VAL A 202 -2.30 -9.83 -7.19
CA VAL A 202 -2.09 -10.86 -8.21
C VAL A 202 -0.65 -10.83 -8.71
N GLU A 203 -0.09 -9.64 -8.96
CA GLU A 203 1.29 -9.50 -9.42
C GLU A 203 2.31 -9.92 -8.36
N GLU A 204 2.05 -9.57 -7.10
CA GLU A 204 2.85 -10.06 -5.98
C GLU A 204 2.82 -11.58 -5.89
N LEU A 205 1.63 -12.18 -6.02
CA LEU A 205 1.45 -13.62 -5.99
C LEU A 205 2.22 -14.32 -7.13
N GLU A 206 2.10 -13.80 -8.36
CA GLU A 206 2.84 -14.30 -9.52
C GLU A 206 4.35 -14.21 -9.34
N LYS A 207 4.86 -13.10 -8.77
CA LYS A 207 6.29 -12.95 -8.46
C LYS A 207 6.76 -13.95 -7.41
N ARG A 208 6.00 -14.15 -6.32
CA ARG A 208 6.34 -15.13 -5.27
C ARG A 208 6.42 -16.55 -5.83
N ILE A 209 5.47 -16.92 -6.69
CA ILE A 209 5.47 -18.22 -7.36
C ILE A 209 6.66 -18.37 -8.29
N ALA A 210 7.01 -17.32 -9.05
CA ALA A 210 8.17 -17.36 -9.94
C ALA A 210 9.49 -17.53 -9.18
N ILE A 211 9.65 -16.85 -8.03
CA ILE A 211 10.82 -16.99 -7.15
C ILE A 211 10.95 -18.44 -6.68
N GLU A 212 9.88 -19.00 -6.11
CA GLU A 212 9.87 -20.40 -5.66
C GLU A 212 10.15 -21.37 -6.82
N ALA A 213 9.53 -21.13 -7.98
CA ALA A 213 9.71 -21.97 -9.15
C ALA A 213 11.16 -22.02 -9.62
N VAL A 214 11.84 -20.87 -9.63
CA VAL A 214 13.25 -20.75 -9.99
C VAL A 214 14.13 -21.45 -8.96
N GLU A 215 13.89 -21.23 -7.67
CA GLU A 215 14.66 -21.87 -6.60
C GLU A 215 14.53 -23.40 -6.65
N TYR A 216 13.30 -23.89 -6.79
CA TYR A 216 13.02 -25.32 -6.95
C TYR A 216 13.72 -25.92 -8.18
N LYS A 217 13.68 -25.19 -9.31
CA LYS A 217 14.32 -25.63 -10.56
C LYS A 217 15.83 -25.68 -10.44
N LYS A 218 16.45 -24.64 -9.90
CA LYS A 218 17.90 -24.58 -9.64
C LYS A 218 18.32 -25.71 -8.69
N ASN A 219 17.54 -25.99 -7.65
CA ASN A 219 17.82 -27.10 -6.75
C ASN A 219 17.78 -28.47 -7.46
N CYS A 220 16.79 -28.68 -8.34
CA CYS A 220 16.72 -29.91 -9.13
C CYS A 220 17.86 -30.03 -10.16
N ASP A 221 18.32 -28.92 -10.73
CA ASP A 221 19.35 -28.91 -11.77
C ASP A 221 20.77 -28.98 -11.18
N ASP A 222 21.05 -28.20 -10.15
CA ASP A 222 22.38 -28.05 -9.54
C ASP A 222 22.66 -29.12 -8.46
N TYR A 223 21.62 -29.63 -7.78
CA TYR A 223 21.74 -30.59 -6.68
C TYR A 223 20.92 -31.87 -6.93
N TRP A 224 20.88 -32.32 -8.18
CA TRP A 224 20.10 -33.48 -8.65
C TRP A 224 20.36 -34.80 -7.89
N GLU A 225 21.52 -34.96 -7.25
CA GLU A 225 21.82 -36.13 -6.39
C GLU A 225 21.01 -36.15 -5.09
N THR A 226 20.52 -34.98 -4.67
CA THR A 226 19.78 -34.78 -3.41
C THR A 226 18.34 -34.31 -3.63
N TYR A 227 18.03 -33.69 -4.78
CA TYR A 227 16.70 -33.19 -5.13
C TYR A 227 16.14 -33.97 -6.33
N THR A 228 15.00 -34.62 -6.13
CA THR A 228 14.24 -35.26 -7.20
C THR A 228 13.03 -34.40 -7.55
N PHE A 229 12.77 -34.22 -8.84
CA PHE A 229 11.60 -33.50 -9.33
C PHE A 229 10.30 -34.18 -8.89
N ASP A 230 9.48 -33.45 -8.14
CA ASP A 230 8.15 -33.84 -7.70
C ASP A 230 7.10 -33.00 -8.45
N PRO A 231 6.33 -33.61 -9.36
CA PRO A 231 5.30 -32.92 -10.14
C PRO A 231 4.10 -32.43 -9.31
N THR A 232 4.03 -32.78 -8.02
CA THR A 232 2.95 -32.37 -7.11
C THR A 232 3.37 -31.31 -6.10
N TYR A 233 4.67 -30.95 -6.06
CA TYR A 233 5.22 -29.97 -5.12
C TYR A 233 4.43 -28.65 -5.10
N PHE A 234 4.19 -28.07 -6.28
CA PHE A 234 3.48 -26.79 -6.41
C PHE A 234 2.00 -26.89 -6.01
N ASP A 235 1.41 -28.07 -5.99
CA ASP A 235 0.04 -28.27 -5.48
C ASP A 235 -0.01 -28.00 -3.96
N ALA A 236 0.90 -28.63 -3.22
CA ALA A 236 1.02 -28.47 -1.77
C ALA A 236 1.56 -27.10 -1.36
N PHE A 237 2.58 -26.59 -2.07
CA PHE A 237 3.16 -25.28 -1.79
C PHE A 237 2.15 -24.14 -1.97
N ILE A 238 1.42 -24.14 -3.10
CA ILE A 238 0.47 -23.07 -3.43
C ILE A 238 -0.72 -23.06 -2.46
N SER A 239 -1.27 -24.23 -2.15
CA SER A 239 -2.42 -24.36 -1.24
C SER A 239 -2.06 -24.20 0.25
N GLY A 240 -0.78 -24.38 0.62
CA GLY A 240 -0.31 -24.32 2.01
C GLY A 240 0.53 -23.09 2.32
N GLU A 241 1.84 -23.20 2.10
CA GLU A 241 2.82 -22.20 2.52
C GLU A 241 2.60 -20.86 1.84
N LEU A 242 2.45 -20.85 0.51
CA LEU A 242 2.22 -19.61 -0.24
C LEU A 242 0.93 -18.92 0.18
N TYR A 243 -0.14 -19.68 0.42
CA TYR A 243 -1.41 -19.14 0.91
C TYR A 243 -1.24 -18.41 2.25
N THR A 244 -0.49 -19.01 3.18
CA THR A 244 -0.20 -18.41 4.48
C THR A 244 0.66 -17.15 4.35
N ILE A 245 1.71 -17.20 3.53
CA ILE A 245 2.58 -16.05 3.23
C ILE A 245 1.78 -14.91 2.62
N PHE A 246 0.89 -15.21 1.68
CA PHE A 246 0.04 -14.24 0.99
C PHE A 246 -0.88 -13.50 1.98
N LEU A 247 -1.57 -14.23 2.86
CA LEU A 247 -2.43 -13.61 3.89
C LEU A 247 -1.62 -12.69 4.82
N ASN A 248 -0.50 -13.17 5.33
CA ASN A 248 0.36 -12.39 6.23
C ASN A 248 0.89 -11.13 5.55
N ALA A 249 1.26 -11.21 4.27
CA ALA A 249 1.74 -10.07 3.50
C ALA A 249 0.66 -8.98 3.35
N ILE A 250 -0.61 -9.36 3.16
CA ILE A 250 -1.73 -8.39 3.13
C ILE A 250 -1.83 -7.67 4.47
N TYR A 251 -1.87 -8.42 5.58
CA TYR A 251 -2.03 -7.83 6.91
C TYR A 251 -0.88 -6.90 7.28
N GLU A 252 0.37 -7.30 7.03
CA GLU A 252 1.53 -6.43 7.29
C GLU A 252 1.55 -5.20 6.38
N ARG A 253 1.02 -5.29 5.14
CA ARG A 253 0.92 -4.13 4.25
C ARG A 253 -0.15 -3.13 4.68
N ILE A 254 -1.31 -3.59 5.13
CA ILE A 254 -2.42 -2.69 5.52
C ILE A 254 -2.24 -2.10 6.92
N LYS A 255 -1.48 -2.76 7.79
CA LYS A 255 -1.25 -2.36 9.19
C LYS A 255 -0.75 -0.92 9.40
N PRO A 256 0.19 -0.37 8.62
CA PRO A 256 0.62 1.03 8.76
C PRO A 256 -0.28 2.05 8.04
N LEU A 257 -1.26 1.62 7.24
CA LEU A 257 -2.05 2.48 6.36
C LEU A 257 -3.30 3.01 7.07
N ASN A 258 -3.80 4.17 6.62
CA ASN A 258 -5.10 4.68 7.07
C ASN A 258 -6.29 4.02 6.33
N ASP A 259 -7.51 4.19 6.83
CA ASP A 259 -8.70 3.52 6.26
C ASP A 259 -8.95 3.85 4.78
N PHE A 260 -8.64 5.07 4.35
CA PHE A 260 -8.77 5.45 2.94
C PHE A 260 -7.78 4.68 2.07
N GLU A 261 -6.52 4.60 2.50
CA GLU A 261 -5.45 3.86 1.81
C GLU A 261 -5.72 2.35 1.79
N ILE A 262 -6.18 1.78 2.91
CA ILE A 262 -6.55 0.36 2.99
C ILE A 262 -7.70 0.06 2.02
N ASN A 263 -8.76 0.88 2.03
CA ASN A 263 -9.89 0.70 1.13
C ASN A 263 -9.45 0.76 -0.34
N LYS A 264 -8.61 1.74 -0.68
CA LYS A 264 -8.06 1.93 -2.03
C LYS A 264 -7.26 0.70 -2.46
N TYR A 265 -6.29 0.28 -1.66
CA TYR A 265 -5.41 -0.85 -1.95
C TYR A 265 -6.18 -2.17 -2.11
N LEU A 266 -7.05 -2.51 -1.17
CA LEU A 266 -7.81 -3.76 -1.19
C LEU A 266 -8.83 -3.78 -2.35
N THR A 267 -9.49 -2.66 -2.63
CA THR A 267 -10.43 -2.56 -3.75
C THR A 267 -9.72 -2.74 -5.10
N LEU A 268 -8.56 -2.09 -5.27
CA LEU A 268 -7.74 -2.25 -6.48
C LEU A 268 -7.25 -3.69 -6.64
N SER A 269 -6.74 -4.28 -5.55
CA SER A 269 -6.23 -5.65 -5.56
C SER A 269 -7.31 -6.68 -5.86
N VAL A 270 -8.51 -6.57 -5.28
CA VAL A 270 -9.64 -7.46 -5.59
C VAL A 270 -10.11 -7.28 -7.03
N ASN A 271 -10.13 -6.05 -7.56
CA ASN A 271 -10.45 -5.84 -8.96
C ASN A 271 -9.38 -6.42 -9.90
N GLN A 272 -8.11 -6.44 -9.48
CA GLN A 272 -7.03 -7.08 -10.24
C GLN A 272 -7.33 -8.56 -10.47
N PHE A 273 -7.86 -9.31 -9.49
CA PHE A 273 -8.27 -10.72 -9.68
C PHE A 273 -9.33 -10.93 -10.77
N LYS A 274 -10.07 -9.90 -11.18
CA LYS A 274 -11.04 -9.97 -12.29
C LYS A 274 -10.40 -9.77 -13.66
N THR A 275 -9.34 -8.98 -13.75
CA THR A 275 -8.64 -8.69 -15.01
C THR A 275 -7.47 -9.63 -15.24
N HIS A 276 -6.74 -9.96 -14.18
CA HIS A 276 -5.54 -10.79 -14.14
C HIS A 276 -5.87 -12.27 -13.95
N ILE A 277 -6.76 -12.80 -14.77
CA ILE A 277 -7.14 -14.22 -14.71
C ILE A 277 -6.05 -15.12 -15.33
N PRO A 278 -5.86 -16.36 -14.85
CA PRO A 278 -4.77 -17.23 -15.30
C PRO A 278 -4.72 -17.47 -16.81
N GLN A 279 -5.87 -17.46 -17.48
CA GLN A 279 -5.99 -17.65 -18.93
C GLN A 279 -5.31 -16.52 -19.73
N LYS A 280 -5.24 -15.30 -19.17
CA LYS A 280 -4.66 -14.13 -19.81
C LYS A 280 -3.20 -13.89 -19.40
N ARG A 281 -2.78 -14.43 -18.26
CA ARG A 281 -1.47 -14.11 -17.65
C ARG A 281 -0.38 -15.16 -17.82
N ALA A 282 -0.67 -16.26 -18.53
CA ALA A 282 0.30 -17.32 -18.78
C ALA A 282 1.61 -16.79 -19.42
N GLU A 283 1.51 -15.89 -20.41
CA GLU A 283 2.70 -15.35 -21.08
C GLU A 283 3.44 -14.32 -20.20
N ALA A 284 2.71 -13.52 -19.43
CA ALA A 284 3.31 -12.60 -18.47
C ALA A 284 4.10 -13.37 -17.40
N PHE A 285 3.53 -14.47 -16.88
CA PHE A 285 4.19 -15.31 -15.89
C PHE A 285 5.47 -15.98 -16.44
N LYS A 286 5.48 -16.45 -17.69
CA LYS A 286 6.72 -16.98 -18.30
C LYS A 286 7.84 -15.95 -18.32
N ARG A 287 7.52 -14.69 -18.64
CA ARG A 287 8.50 -13.59 -18.60
C ARG A 287 8.99 -13.33 -17.18
N ILE A 288 8.08 -13.26 -16.20
CA ILE A 288 8.45 -13.08 -14.78
C ILE A 288 9.37 -14.22 -14.33
N TYR A 289 9.04 -15.47 -14.65
CA TYR A 289 9.87 -16.64 -14.35
C TYR A 289 11.26 -16.53 -15.00
N HIS A 290 11.29 -16.22 -16.30
CA HIS A 290 12.53 -16.09 -17.06
C HIS A 290 13.45 -15.02 -16.46
N ASP A 291 12.91 -13.83 -16.21
CA ASP A 291 13.67 -12.72 -15.65
C ASP A 291 14.17 -13.04 -14.23
N THR A 292 13.37 -13.77 -13.45
CA THR A 292 13.75 -14.25 -12.12
C THR A 292 14.86 -15.30 -12.19
N TYR A 293 14.82 -16.18 -13.19
CA TYR A 293 15.80 -17.26 -13.36
C TYR A 293 17.20 -16.71 -13.66
N TRP A 294 17.26 -15.76 -14.60
CA TRP A 294 18.51 -15.19 -15.11
C TRP A 294 19.08 -14.08 -14.22
N HIS A 295 18.29 -13.48 -13.33
CA HIS A 295 18.76 -12.44 -12.41
C HIS A 295 20.04 -12.86 -11.63
N PRO A 296 21.05 -11.98 -11.52
CA PRO A 296 21.09 -10.58 -11.98
C PRO A 296 21.53 -10.41 -13.45
N ASN A 297 21.79 -11.51 -14.16
CA ASN A 297 22.23 -11.47 -15.54
C ASN A 297 21.04 -11.20 -16.49
N TYR A 298 21.30 -10.43 -17.54
CA TYR A 298 20.33 -10.25 -18.61
C TYR A 298 20.43 -11.40 -19.61
N MET A 299 19.29 -12.03 -19.89
CA MET A 299 19.13 -12.96 -21.00
C MET A 299 17.91 -12.54 -21.82
N GLU A 300 17.95 -12.70 -23.15
CA GLU A 300 16.81 -12.38 -24.01
C GLU A 300 15.74 -13.47 -23.90
N TYR A 301 14.50 -13.08 -23.59
CA TYR A 301 13.38 -14.02 -23.52
C TYR A 301 12.98 -14.51 -24.91
N ASN A 302 13.08 -15.82 -25.14
CA ASN A 302 12.59 -16.47 -26.36
C ASN A 302 11.40 -17.41 -26.05
N PRO A 303 10.18 -17.11 -26.54
CA PRO A 303 8.98 -17.87 -26.21
C PRO A 303 8.97 -19.31 -26.76
N ASN A 304 9.81 -19.62 -27.76
CA ASN A 304 9.84 -20.92 -28.42
C ASN A 304 10.87 -21.91 -27.86
N GLN A 305 11.57 -21.57 -26.78
CA GLN A 305 12.56 -22.46 -26.16
C GLN A 305 11.93 -23.56 -25.30
N TYR A 306 12.57 -24.74 -25.27
CA TYR A 306 12.11 -25.91 -24.52
C TYR A 306 12.01 -25.65 -23.01
N GLU A 307 12.86 -24.78 -22.47
CA GLU A 307 12.89 -24.38 -21.06
C GLU A 307 11.59 -23.71 -20.59
N ASN A 308 10.76 -23.19 -21.51
CA ASN A 308 9.44 -22.63 -21.21
C ASN A 308 8.38 -23.68 -20.82
N LYS A 309 8.69 -24.98 -20.89
CA LYS A 309 7.77 -26.05 -20.47
C LYS A 309 7.59 -26.11 -18.96
N TYR A 310 8.64 -25.83 -18.20
CA TYR A 310 8.59 -25.87 -16.74
C TYR A 310 7.72 -24.76 -16.13
N PRO A 311 7.84 -23.47 -16.50
CA PRO A 311 6.91 -22.44 -16.01
C PRO A 311 5.45 -22.71 -16.40
N VAL A 312 5.19 -23.39 -17.52
CA VAL A 312 3.83 -23.83 -17.88
C VAL A 312 3.30 -24.91 -16.92
N HIS A 313 4.16 -25.83 -16.46
CA HIS A 313 3.79 -26.80 -15.42
C HIS A 313 3.41 -26.10 -14.11
N VAL A 314 4.24 -25.17 -13.63
CA VAL A 314 3.94 -24.38 -12.43
C VAL A 314 2.64 -23.57 -12.59
N TRP A 315 2.47 -22.94 -13.75
CA TRP A 315 1.27 -22.15 -14.06
C TRP A 315 -0.03 -22.96 -14.02
N LYS A 316 0.03 -24.26 -14.34
CA LYS A 316 -1.12 -25.16 -14.22
C LYS A 316 -1.57 -25.31 -12.76
N HIS A 317 -0.63 -25.52 -11.84
CA HIS A 317 -0.95 -25.61 -10.42
C HIS A 317 -1.47 -24.28 -9.87
N TYR A 318 -0.86 -23.16 -10.27
CA TYR A 318 -1.37 -21.83 -9.94
C TYR A 318 -2.80 -21.62 -10.42
N THR A 319 -3.09 -21.98 -11.67
CA THR A 319 -4.44 -21.84 -12.25
C THR A 319 -5.49 -22.61 -11.45
N ASN A 320 -5.16 -23.83 -11.01
CA ASN A 320 -6.06 -24.65 -10.20
C ASN A 320 -6.38 -24.02 -8.84
N HIS A 321 -5.43 -23.30 -8.24
CA HIS A 321 -5.54 -22.73 -6.90
C HIS A 321 -5.87 -21.23 -6.88
N PHE A 322 -5.95 -20.58 -8.04
CA PHE A 322 -6.20 -19.13 -8.16
C PHE A 322 -7.45 -18.66 -7.38
N HIS A 323 -8.48 -19.49 -7.33
CA HIS A 323 -9.71 -19.22 -6.60
C HIS A 323 -9.48 -19.01 -5.09
N LEU A 324 -8.54 -19.74 -4.47
CA LEU A 324 -8.23 -19.61 -3.04
C LEU A 324 -7.77 -18.20 -2.68
N PHE A 325 -6.88 -17.63 -3.49
CA PHE A 325 -6.32 -16.29 -3.27
C PHE A 325 -7.34 -15.20 -3.59
N LYS A 326 -8.16 -15.43 -4.63
CA LYS A 326 -9.26 -14.53 -4.97
C LYS A 326 -10.28 -14.44 -3.83
N GLU A 327 -10.77 -15.59 -3.36
CA GLU A 327 -11.75 -15.66 -2.27
C GLU A 327 -11.19 -15.08 -0.97
N ALA A 328 -9.93 -15.39 -0.64
CA ALA A 328 -9.24 -14.79 0.50
C ALA A 328 -9.19 -13.26 0.43
N SER A 329 -8.82 -12.71 -0.73
CA SER A 329 -8.73 -11.26 -0.95
C SER A 329 -10.10 -10.59 -0.89
N GLU A 330 -11.12 -11.22 -1.47
CA GLU A 330 -12.52 -10.76 -1.40
C GLU A 330 -13.02 -10.75 0.05
N ASN A 331 -12.73 -11.80 0.83
CA ASN A 331 -13.10 -11.88 2.24
C ASN A 331 -12.43 -10.78 3.07
N ILE A 332 -11.12 -10.55 2.89
CA ILE A 332 -10.40 -9.47 3.59
C ILE A 332 -11.02 -8.10 3.27
N LEU A 333 -11.35 -7.82 1.99
CA LEU A 333 -12.02 -6.57 1.63
C LEU A 333 -13.40 -6.45 2.28
N GLN A 334 -14.16 -7.54 2.38
CA GLN A 334 -15.46 -7.54 3.07
C GLN A 334 -15.29 -7.30 4.57
N ASP A 335 -14.31 -7.92 5.20
CA ASP A 335 -14.01 -7.72 6.61
C ASP A 335 -13.60 -6.27 6.88
N PHE A 336 -12.84 -5.66 5.96
CA PHE A 336 -12.51 -4.23 6.03
C PHE A 336 -13.77 -3.37 5.92
N LYS A 337 -14.65 -3.64 4.95
CA LYS A 337 -15.91 -2.90 4.76
C LYS A 337 -16.87 -3.04 5.94
N LYS A 338 -16.84 -4.18 6.64
CA LYS A 338 -17.58 -4.43 7.88
C LYS A 338 -16.93 -3.82 9.12
N GLY A 339 -15.78 -3.14 8.98
CA GLY A 339 -15.03 -2.56 10.10
C GLY A 339 -14.37 -3.59 11.02
N LEU A 340 -14.23 -4.84 10.57
CA LEU A 340 -13.54 -5.91 11.32
C LEU A 340 -12.01 -5.73 11.25
N ILE A 341 -11.51 -5.10 10.19
CA ILE A 341 -10.10 -4.69 10.02
C ILE A 341 -10.04 -3.23 9.56
N GLY A 342 -8.96 -2.51 9.91
CA GLY A 342 -8.81 -1.06 9.67
C GLY A 342 -8.49 -0.26 10.95
N SER A 343 -8.11 0.99 10.76
CA SER A 343 -7.75 2.00 11.78
C SER A 343 -8.96 2.45 12.60
N GLY A 344 -10.14 2.49 11.97
CA GLY A 344 -11.41 2.81 12.59
C GLY A 344 -12.19 1.58 13.02
N ARG A 345 -11.93 1.02 14.21
CA ARG A 345 -12.90 0.12 14.87
C ARG A 345 -14.18 0.90 15.19
N LYS A 346 -15.15 0.94 14.28
CA LYS A 346 -16.53 1.25 14.63
C LYS A 346 -17.14 -0.02 15.24
N GLN A 347 -17.19 -0.06 16.57
CA GLN A 347 -17.99 -1.03 17.28
C GLN A 347 -19.47 -0.79 16.94
N GLU A 348 -20.04 -1.61 16.06
CA GLU A 348 -21.50 -1.71 16.00
C GLU A 348 -22.01 -2.33 17.29
N VAL A 349 -22.92 -1.58 17.91
CA VAL A 349 -23.61 -1.89 19.15
C VAL A 349 -24.54 -3.07 18.91
N ILE A 350 -24.18 -4.25 19.42
CA ILE A 350 -25.17 -5.27 19.78
C ILE A 350 -25.19 -5.35 21.30
N GLU A 351 -26.34 -5.01 21.86
CA GLU A 351 -26.56 -4.91 23.30
C GLU A 351 -26.48 -6.27 24.05
N LYS A 352 -25.80 -6.19 25.21
CA LYS A 352 -25.95 -6.92 26.50
C LYS A 352 -24.77 -7.83 26.91
N PRO A 353 -24.51 -7.99 28.23
CA PRO A 353 -24.54 -7.05 29.34
C PRO A 353 -23.14 -6.87 30.00
N LYS A 354 -22.97 -5.82 30.81
CA LYS A 354 -21.73 -5.39 31.47
C LYS A 354 -20.95 -6.53 32.16
N THR A 355 -19.64 -6.67 31.87
CA THR A 355 -18.56 -6.62 32.88
C THR A 355 -17.12 -6.66 32.30
N LYS A 356 -16.30 -5.73 32.83
CA LYS A 356 -14.82 -5.67 32.95
C LYS A 356 -13.95 -5.44 31.69
N THR A 357 -13.32 -4.27 31.72
CA THR A 357 -12.27 -3.73 30.84
C THR A 357 -11.17 -4.76 30.57
N LYS A 358 -11.04 -5.24 29.32
CA LYS A 358 -9.93 -6.09 28.88
C LYS A 358 -8.66 -5.23 28.71
N SER A 359 -7.56 -5.71 29.29
CA SER A 359 -6.19 -5.18 29.14
C SER A 359 -5.80 -5.05 27.66
N LYS A 360 -5.07 -3.99 27.28
CA LYS A 360 -4.56 -3.79 25.91
C LYS A 360 -3.57 -4.87 25.49
N HIS A 361 -2.92 -5.51 26.47
CA HIS A 361 -1.97 -6.59 26.29
C HIS A 361 -2.66 -7.91 26.67
N GLN A 362 -2.64 -8.91 25.79
CA GLN A 362 -3.28 -10.21 26.01
C GLN A 362 -2.30 -11.27 26.52
N SER A 363 -1.05 -11.22 26.07
CA SER A 363 0.06 -12.07 26.51
C SER A 363 1.34 -11.25 26.71
N PHE A 364 2.40 -11.88 27.20
CA PHE A 364 3.72 -11.26 27.24
C PHE A 364 4.35 -11.30 25.84
N THR A 365 5.27 -10.39 25.53
CA THR A 365 6.07 -10.45 24.28
C THR A 365 7.52 -10.66 24.66
N TYR A 366 8.12 -11.80 24.33
CA TYR A 366 9.55 -12.05 24.57
C TYR A 366 10.42 -11.21 23.61
N ILE A 367 11.41 -10.48 24.14
CA ILE A 367 12.13 -9.45 23.36
C ILE A 367 13.06 -10.06 22.30
N ASN A 368 13.56 -11.28 22.49
CA ASN A 368 14.58 -11.88 21.63
C ASN A 368 13.98 -12.88 20.61
N ASN A 369 13.03 -12.42 19.78
CA ASN A 369 12.23 -13.28 18.88
C ASN A 369 13.00 -13.95 17.72
N LEU A 370 14.23 -13.52 17.40
CA LEU A 370 15.04 -14.11 16.32
C LEU A 370 15.74 -15.43 16.71
N THR A 371 15.99 -15.66 18.02
CA THR A 371 16.56 -16.92 18.57
C THR A 371 15.70 -17.55 19.67
N GLY A 372 14.58 -16.91 20.06
CA GLY A 372 13.81 -17.23 21.25
C GLY A 372 13.03 -18.55 21.23
N GLN A 373 12.91 -19.25 20.10
CA GLN A 373 12.17 -20.51 20.04
C GLN A 373 12.84 -21.62 20.87
N THR A 374 14.17 -21.72 20.86
CA THR A 374 14.91 -22.70 21.65
C THR A 374 14.94 -22.32 23.13
N GLN A 375 15.13 -21.03 23.44
CA GLN A 375 15.16 -20.52 24.81
C GLN A 375 13.81 -20.66 25.54
N LEU A 376 12.69 -20.42 24.85
CA LEU A 376 11.35 -20.65 25.40
C LEU A 376 11.07 -22.14 25.61
N THR A 377 11.58 -23.01 24.73
CA THR A 377 11.52 -24.47 24.95
C THR A 377 12.32 -24.87 26.19
N ASP A 378 13.53 -24.34 26.38
CA ASP A 378 14.38 -24.63 27.55
C ASP A 378 13.78 -24.09 28.85
N LEU A 379 13.16 -22.91 28.80
CA LEU A 379 12.40 -22.34 29.91
C LEU A 379 11.24 -23.27 30.29
N MET A 380 10.41 -23.66 29.33
CA MET A 380 9.27 -24.55 29.55
C MET A 380 9.70 -25.88 30.18
N ASN A 381 10.76 -26.49 29.63
CA ASN A 381 11.31 -27.75 30.14
C ASN A 381 11.84 -27.58 31.57
N THR A 382 12.44 -26.44 31.89
CA THR A 382 12.93 -26.16 33.25
C THR A 382 11.79 -25.92 34.24
N LEU A 383 10.74 -25.20 33.82
CA LEU A 383 9.54 -24.98 34.64
C LEU A 383 8.79 -26.31 34.91
N LYS A 384 8.69 -27.20 33.92
CA LYS A 384 8.14 -28.56 34.08
C LYS A 384 8.97 -29.40 35.06
N ARG A 385 10.29 -29.45 34.87
CA ARG A 385 11.21 -30.20 35.76
C ARG A 385 11.16 -29.72 37.22
N LYS A 386 10.81 -28.46 37.45
CA LYS A 386 10.66 -27.87 38.79
C LYS A 386 9.22 -27.88 39.30
N ASN A 387 8.28 -28.51 38.59
CA ASN A 387 6.86 -28.57 38.92
C ASN A 387 6.23 -27.18 39.15
N LEU A 388 6.60 -26.20 38.32
CA LEU A 388 6.03 -24.85 38.36
C LEU A 388 4.90 -24.65 37.35
N ILE A 389 4.89 -25.45 36.28
CA ILE A 389 3.79 -25.54 35.32
C ILE A 389 3.40 -27.01 35.10
N ASP A 390 2.19 -27.23 34.61
CA ASP A 390 1.68 -28.58 34.37
C ASP A 390 2.49 -29.32 33.28
N ASN A 391 2.77 -30.61 33.52
CA ASN A 391 3.59 -31.42 32.61
C ASN A 391 2.90 -31.70 31.26
N SER A 392 1.57 -31.60 31.19
CA SER A 392 0.78 -31.73 29.95
C SER A 392 0.73 -30.44 29.11
N THR A 393 1.28 -29.32 29.60
CA THR A 393 1.32 -28.06 28.84
C THR A 393 1.99 -28.30 27.48
N ASP A 394 1.34 -27.89 26.39
CA ASP A 394 1.89 -28.02 25.04
C ASP A 394 2.87 -26.87 24.73
N LEU A 395 3.90 -27.14 23.93
CA LEU A 395 4.92 -26.15 23.60
C LEU A 395 4.34 -24.99 22.78
N LYS A 396 3.36 -25.26 21.91
CA LYS A 396 2.65 -24.24 21.14
C LYS A 396 1.90 -23.29 22.07
N ASP A 397 1.16 -23.84 23.03
CA ASP A 397 0.39 -23.06 24.02
C ASP A 397 1.33 -22.24 24.91
N PHE A 398 2.46 -22.83 25.33
CA PHE A 398 3.46 -22.14 26.12
C PHE A 398 4.06 -20.95 25.37
N ARG A 399 4.47 -21.13 24.11
CA ARG A 399 5.03 -20.04 23.28
C ARG A 399 4.01 -18.93 23.04
N LYS A 400 2.73 -19.27 22.89
CA LYS A 400 1.65 -18.28 22.73
C LYS A 400 1.51 -17.35 23.93
N ALA A 401 1.84 -17.81 25.14
CA ALA A 401 1.84 -16.95 26.32
C ALA A 401 2.93 -15.86 26.32
N PHE A 402 3.91 -15.96 25.42
CA PHE A 402 5.04 -15.04 25.25
C PHE A 402 5.13 -14.42 23.85
N SER A 403 4.10 -14.53 23.01
CA SER A 403 4.11 -14.01 21.62
C SER A 403 3.56 -12.60 21.45
N GLY A 404 2.92 -12.02 22.47
CA GLY A 404 2.18 -10.75 22.37
C GLY A 404 0.77 -10.88 21.79
N GLU A 405 0.37 -12.07 21.34
CA GLU A 405 -0.93 -12.37 20.71
C GLU A 405 -1.98 -12.85 21.72
N GLU A 406 -3.22 -13.04 21.28
CA GLU A 406 -4.30 -13.61 22.12
C GLU A 406 -4.05 -15.07 22.47
N ILE A 407 -4.34 -15.45 23.71
CA ILE A 407 -4.11 -16.80 24.23
C ILE A 407 -5.43 -17.57 24.21
N GLU A 408 -5.46 -18.68 23.48
CA GLU A 408 -6.60 -19.60 23.44
C GLU A 408 -6.65 -20.50 24.67
N LYS A 409 -5.47 -20.95 25.14
CA LYS A 409 -5.34 -21.88 26.27
C LYS A 409 -4.33 -21.36 27.31
N PRO A 410 -4.80 -20.91 28.49
CA PRO A 410 -3.92 -20.49 29.57
C PRO A 410 -3.05 -21.64 30.08
N ILE A 411 -1.85 -21.31 30.54
CA ILE A 411 -0.92 -22.24 31.17
C ILE A 411 -1.38 -22.51 32.61
N VAL A 412 -1.49 -23.79 32.96
CA VAL A 412 -1.77 -24.20 34.34
C VAL A 412 -0.50 -24.06 35.16
N TRP A 413 -0.52 -23.14 36.12
CA TRP A 413 0.58 -22.91 37.06
C TRP A 413 0.39 -23.80 38.30
N THR A 414 1.32 -24.72 38.50
CA THR A 414 1.29 -25.72 39.58
C THR A 414 2.11 -25.29 40.80
N GLY A 415 2.95 -24.26 40.66
CA GLY A 415 3.60 -23.62 41.81
C GLY A 415 2.63 -22.80 42.66
N ASN A 416 3.10 -22.33 43.81
CA ASN A 416 2.30 -21.44 44.65
C ASN A 416 2.20 -20.01 44.08
N ILE A 417 1.24 -19.23 44.59
CA ILE A 417 1.00 -17.85 44.12
C ILE A 417 2.21 -16.91 44.33
N SER A 418 3.04 -17.15 45.34
CA SER A 418 4.26 -16.36 45.57
C SER A 418 5.33 -16.68 44.52
N GLU A 419 5.40 -17.93 44.05
CA GLU A 419 6.28 -18.35 42.95
C GLU A 419 5.87 -17.72 41.62
N LEU A 420 4.57 -17.74 41.27
CA LEU A 420 4.10 -17.05 40.05
C LEU A 420 4.36 -15.54 40.11
N SER A 421 4.10 -14.92 41.26
CA SER A 421 4.37 -13.49 41.47
C SER A 421 5.84 -13.16 41.30
N TYR A 422 6.72 -13.96 41.89
CA TYR A 422 8.17 -13.76 41.79
C TYR A 422 8.68 -13.98 40.36
N PHE A 423 8.21 -15.02 39.67
CA PHE A 423 8.53 -15.28 38.26
C PHE A 423 8.20 -14.08 37.36
N ILE A 424 6.99 -13.53 37.47
CA ILE A 424 6.58 -12.36 36.66
C ILE A 424 7.37 -11.10 37.02
N LYS A 425 7.67 -10.87 38.30
CA LYS A 425 8.51 -9.73 38.73
C LYS A 425 9.90 -9.81 38.12
N GLN A 426 10.54 -10.97 38.19
CA GLN A 426 11.87 -11.17 37.61
C GLN A 426 11.84 -11.03 36.09
N LEU A 427 10.89 -11.70 35.42
CA LEU A 427 10.75 -11.68 33.97
C LEU A 427 10.52 -10.26 33.41
N HIS A 428 9.61 -9.49 34.01
CA HIS A 428 9.18 -8.19 33.48
C HIS A 428 9.90 -6.98 34.10
N ASN A 429 10.07 -6.93 35.43
CA ASN A 429 10.58 -5.73 36.11
C ASN A 429 12.10 -5.72 36.21
N GLU A 430 12.69 -6.83 36.67
CA GLU A 430 14.12 -6.89 37.01
C GLU A 430 14.98 -7.21 35.78
N LEU A 431 14.73 -8.36 35.16
CA LEU A 431 15.52 -8.86 34.02
C LEU A 431 15.06 -8.28 32.68
N LYS A 432 13.84 -7.73 32.63
CA LYS A 432 13.24 -7.10 31.43
C LYS A 432 13.39 -7.95 30.18
N LEU A 433 13.06 -9.25 30.31
CA LEU A 433 13.16 -10.25 29.24
C LEU A 433 11.95 -10.21 28.30
N VAL A 434 10.88 -9.54 28.72
CA VAL A 434 9.67 -9.29 27.95
C VAL A 434 9.42 -7.80 27.77
N GLU A 435 8.71 -7.43 26.72
CA GLU A 435 8.36 -6.04 26.43
C GLU A 435 7.70 -5.37 27.65
N ASN A 436 7.98 -4.07 27.82
CA ASN A 436 7.47 -3.32 28.96
C ASN A 436 5.96 -3.06 28.81
N LEU A 437 5.17 -3.66 29.69
CA LEU A 437 3.70 -3.60 29.70
C LEU A 437 3.14 -2.41 30.49
N LYS A 438 3.94 -1.39 30.81
CA LYS A 438 3.52 -0.15 31.50
C LYS A 438 2.59 -0.41 32.71
N GLN A 439 3.02 -1.30 33.62
CA GLN A 439 2.30 -1.70 34.84
C GLN A 439 1.04 -2.59 34.65
N GLN A 440 0.83 -3.14 33.45
CA GLN A 440 -0.24 -4.09 33.15
C GLN A 440 0.18 -5.56 33.26
N GLN A 441 1.41 -5.87 33.71
CA GLN A 441 1.95 -7.23 33.79
C GLN A 441 1.05 -8.19 34.57
N TRP A 442 0.39 -7.72 35.64
CA TRP A 442 -0.52 -8.57 36.42
C TRP A 442 -1.85 -8.84 35.73
N ALA A 443 -2.31 -7.94 34.85
CA ALA A 443 -3.50 -8.18 34.04
C ALA A 443 -3.20 -9.20 32.94
N VAL A 444 -2.00 -9.11 32.35
CA VAL A 444 -1.52 -10.11 31.38
C VAL A 444 -1.29 -11.46 32.05
N THR A 445 -0.72 -11.48 33.27
CA THR A 445 -0.46 -12.73 34.01
C THR A 445 -1.73 -13.57 34.18
N ILE A 446 -2.86 -12.96 34.52
CA ILE A 446 -4.12 -13.68 34.75
C ILE A 446 -4.81 -14.14 33.46
N ASN A 447 -4.38 -13.60 32.31
CA ASN A 447 -4.77 -14.10 31.00
C ASN A 447 -3.91 -15.31 30.59
N CYS A 448 -2.60 -15.24 30.88
CA CYS A 448 -1.64 -16.28 30.53
C CYS A 448 -1.68 -17.49 31.46
N PHE A 449 -1.97 -17.31 32.75
CA PHE A 449 -1.82 -18.33 33.77
C PHE A 449 -3.09 -18.52 34.61
N VAL A 450 -3.41 -19.78 34.87
CA VAL A 450 -4.52 -20.21 35.75
C VAL A 450 -3.99 -21.11 36.85
N GLN A 451 -4.77 -21.25 37.92
CA GLN A 451 -4.49 -22.17 39.03
C GLN A 451 -4.64 -23.63 38.59
N GLU A 452 -4.13 -24.56 39.40
CA GLU A 452 -4.24 -26.01 39.16
C GLU A 452 -5.70 -26.48 39.02
N ASN A 453 -6.63 -25.83 39.72
CA ASN A 453 -8.07 -26.08 39.61
C ASN A 453 -8.75 -25.40 38.39
N GLY A 454 -7.98 -24.72 37.53
CA GLY A 454 -8.47 -23.99 36.37
C GLY A 454 -9.00 -22.57 36.66
N GLU A 455 -9.01 -22.11 37.92
CA GLU A 455 -9.51 -20.78 38.27
C GLU A 455 -8.49 -19.68 37.99
N GLN A 456 -8.98 -18.49 37.61
CA GLN A 456 -8.13 -17.32 37.41
C GLN A 456 -7.57 -16.76 38.73
N TYR A 457 -6.32 -16.29 38.68
CA TYR A 457 -5.71 -15.62 39.81
C TYR A 457 -6.30 -14.21 40.05
N ASN A 458 -6.28 -13.77 41.31
CA ASN A 458 -6.64 -12.40 41.67
C ASN A 458 -5.43 -11.45 41.49
N ARG A 459 -5.57 -10.46 40.59
CA ARG A 459 -4.53 -9.46 40.29
C ARG A 459 -3.94 -8.77 41.52
N THR A 460 -4.78 -8.37 42.46
CA THR A 460 -4.35 -7.63 43.67
C THR A 460 -3.55 -8.54 44.59
N LYS A 461 -3.92 -9.83 44.71
CA LYS A 461 -3.19 -10.82 45.50
C LYS A 461 -1.82 -11.14 44.88
N LEU A 462 -1.73 -11.28 43.56
CA LEU A 462 -0.46 -11.55 42.86
C LEU A 462 0.58 -10.45 43.12
N ARG A 463 0.16 -9.17 43.09
CA ARG A 463 1.07 -8.03 43.26
C ARG A 463 1.75 -7.99 44.64
N THR A 464 1.03 -8.38 45.70
CA THR A 464 1.47 -8.21 47.10
C THR A 464 2.26 -9.38 47.68
N GLN A 465 2.52 -10.43 46.89
CA GLN A 465 3.26 -11.61 47.38
C GLN A 465 4.73 -11.28 47.70
N LYS A 466 5.24 -11.99 48.71
CA LYS A 466 6.64 -11.96 49.13
C LYS A 466 7.49 -12.89 48.27
N VAL A 467 8.80 -12.72 48.33
CA VAL A 467 9.75 -13.63 47.66
C VAL A 467 9.59 -15.04 48.24
N PRO A 468 9.36 -16.07 47.41
CA PRO A 468 9.22 -17.45 47.88
C PRO A 468 10.58 -18.01 48.30
N THR A 469 10.58 -18.96 49.23
CA THR A 469 11.80 -19.67 49.67
C THR A 469 12.46 -20.49 48.56
N THR A 470 11.71 -20.78 47.50
CA THR A 470 12.11 -21.53 46.29
C THR A 470 12.57 -20.63 45.14
N SER A 471 12.79 -19.32 45.38
CA SER A 471 13.18 -18.35 44.36
C SER A 471 14.36 -18.79 43.48
N LYS A 472 15.32 -19.53 44.05
CA LYS A 472 16.47 -20.09 43.32
C LYS A 472 16.07 -20.97 42.12
N TYR A 473 14.95 -21.68 42.19
CA TYR A 473 14.46 -22.51 41.07
C TYR A 473 13.90 -21.65 39.94
N ILE A 474 13.27 -20.52 40.29
CA ILE A 474 12.77 -19.54 39.33
C ILE A 474 13.93 -18.80 38.68
N ASP A 475 14.94 -18.38 39.45
CA ASP A 475 16.13 -17.73 38.91
C ASP A 475 16.89 -18.69 37.97
N MET A 476 16.94 -19.98 38.30
CA MET A 476 17.53 -21.01 37.42
C MET A 476 16.73 -21.20 36.13
N ALA A 477 15.41 -21.16 36.18
CA ALA A 477 14.56 -21.25 35.00
C ALA A 477 14.73 -20.01 34.10
N LEU A 478 14.81 -18.81 34.68
CA LEU A 478 14.96 -17.57 33.91
C LEU A 478 16.35 -17.40 33.28
N LYS A 479 17.38 -18.09 33.78
CA LYS A 479 18.72 -18.11 33.16
C LYS A 479 18.78 -18.86 31.82
N THR A 480 17.73 -19.58 31.44
CA THR A 480 17.65 -20.23 30.13
C THR A 480 17.15 -19.29 29.03
N LEU A 481 16.65 -18.10 29.41
CA LEU A 481 16.34 -16.98 28.52
C LEU A 481 17.56 -16.05 28.45
#